data_AF-A0A3A1Y7U0-F1
#
_entry.id   AF-A0A3A1Y7U0-F1
#
_cell.length_a   1.000
_cell.length_b   1.000
_cell.length_c   1.000
_cell.angle_alpha   90.00
_cell.angle_beta   90.00
_cell.angle_gamma   90.00
#
_symmetry.space_group_name_H-M   'P 1'
#
loop_
_entity.id
_entity.type
_entity.pdbx_description
1 polymer ?
#
loop_
_entity_poly.entity_id
_entity_poly.type
_entity_poly.pdbx_seq_one_letter_code
_entity_poly.pdbx_strand_id
1 'polypeptide(L)'
;MLKKITLVVALAAVLGACTTSNNNTATTTTTTTTTQQQATISDSALEQNINQSIENAYPSSRFPHRITAVVWEGITLLIGQAQNQELADNVVKVAEQVYGVGKILNQIQVNSQFNPTVSGNVSDATITSVVKSKLVLTRNVPARRIKVITQNGIVYLLSKATLAQTETAARVAAAENGVKDVRIVTLD
;
A
#
# COMPACT_ATOMS: atom_id res chain seq x y z
N MET A 1 -6.78 -41.41 45.67
CA MET A 1 -8.07 -40.70 45.68
C MET A 1 -7.84 -39.32 46.27
N LEU A 2 -7.60 -38.32 45.41
CA LEU A 2 -7.14 -36.99 45.81
C LEU A 2 -8.33 -36.04 46.00
N LYS A 3 -8.29 -35.30 47.13
CA LYS A 3 -9.31 -34.41 47.65
C LYS A 3 -9.59 -33.22 46.72
N LYS A 4 -10.88 -32.92 46.56
CA LYS A 4 -11.44 -31.70 45.96
C LYS A 4 -10.96 -30.48 46.76
N ILE A 5 -10.31 -29.52 46.10
CA ILE A 5 -10.08 -28.18 46.64
C ILE A 5 -10.65 -27.18 45.64
N THR A 6 -11.88 -26.76 45.95
CA THR A 6 -12.60 -25.67 45.29
C THR A 6 -12.01 -24.36 45.81
N LEU A 7 -11.33 -23.59 44.95
CA LEU A 7 -10.96 -22.21 45.27
C LEU A 7 -12.00 -21.27 44.63
N VAL A 8 -12.91 -20.80 45.47
CA VAL A 8 -13.83 -19.69 45.19
C VAL A 8 -13.04 -18.40 45.40
N VAL A 9 -12.84 -17.62 44.34
CA VAL A 9 -12.48 -16.20 44.47
C VAL A 9 -13.61 -15.41 43.84
N ALA A 10 -14.49 -14.92 44.71
CA ALA A 10 -15.46 -13.90 44.40
C ALA A 10 -14.79 -12.54 44.55
N LEU A 11 -14.82 -11.71 43.50
CA LEU A 11 -14.67 -10.28 43.65
C LEU A 11 -15.76 -9.59 42.82
N ALA A 12 -16.54 -8.79 43.54
CA ALA A 12 -17.78 -8.19 43.08
C ALA A 12 -17.58 -6.97 42.18
N ALA A 13 -18.65 -6.71 41.42
CA ALA A 13 -18.93 -5.62 40.50
C ALA A 13 -18.56 -4.21 40.98
N VAL A 14 -18.30 -3.29 40.02
CA VAL A 14 -19.06 -2.03 39.84
C VAL A 14 -19.03 -1.60 38.36
N LEU A 15 -20.17 -1.05 37.96
CA LEU A 15 -20.65 -0.49 36.70
C LEU A 15 -19.76 0.58 36.05
N GLY A 16 -19.91 0.74 34.73
CA GLY A 16 -19.48 1.93 34.00
C GLY A 16 -19.81 1.85 32.50
N ALA A 17 -21.08 2.10 32.15
CA ALA A 17 -21.47 2.33 30.77
C ALA A 17 -21.01 3.73 30.33
N CYS A 18 -20.19 3.80 29.28
CA CYS A 18 -19.98 5.02 28.50
C CYS A 18 -20.17 4.68 27.03
N THR A 19 -21.42 4.68 26.60
CA THR A 19 -21.78 4.97 25.21
C THR A 19 -21.57 6.46 24.97
N THR A 20 -20.52 6.83 24.25
CA THR A 20 -20.44 8.14 23.59
C THR A 20 -20.83 7.97 22.13
N SER A 21 -22.08 8.30 21.88
CA SER A 21 -22.57 8.77 20.59
C SER A 21 -22.05 10.19 20.34
N ASN A 22 -21.93 10.54 19.05
CA ASN A 22 -21.78 11.90 18.49
C ASN A 22 -20.44 12.64 18.69
N ASN A 23 -19.67 12.81 17.62
CA ASN A 23 -19.81 13.95 16.70
C ASN A 23 -18.60 14.03 15.76
N ASN A 24 -18.88 14.26 14.48
CA ASN A 24 -17.94 14.83 13.52
C ASN A 24 -17.23 16.02 14.17
N THR A 25 -15.98 15.81 14.56
CA THR A 25 -15.07 16.89 14.92
C THR A 25 -13.76 16.58 14.24
N ALA A 26 -13.49 17.39 13.21
CA ALA A 26 -12.20 17.50 12.58
C ALA A 26 -11.13 17.58 13.67
N THR A 27 -10.37 16.50 13.85
CA THR A 27 -9.20 16.51 14.72
C THR A 27 -8.07 17.10 13.91
N THR A 28 -8.07 18.43 13.81
CA THR A 28 -6.88 19.19 13.46
C THR A 28 -5.89 18.99 14.61
N THR A 29 -4.99 18.03 14.48
CA THR A 29 -3.78 17.97 15.29
C THR A 29 -2.90 19.15 14.85
N THR A 30 -3.17 20.33 15.40
CA THR A 30 -2.33 21.51 15.28
C THR A 30 -1.10 21.30 16.17
N THR A 31 -0.08 20.62 15.65
CA THR A 31 1.28 20.80 16.17
C THR A 31 1.75 22.17 15.68
N THR A 32 1.60 23.18 16.54
CA THR A 32 2.05 24.54 16.28
C THR A 32 3.58 24.55 16.34
N THR A 33 4.23 24.56 15.18
CA THR A 33 5.60 25.06 15.04
C THR A 33 5.59 26.10 13.95
N THR A 34 5.63 27.36 14.36
CA THR A 34 5.71 28.54 13.51
C THR A 34 7.05 28.59 12.79
N THR A 35 7.05 28.06 11.57
CA THR A 35 7.93 28.51 10.48
C THR A 35 7.06 28.62 9.25
N GLN A 36 7.08 29.77 8.56
CA GLN A 36 6.45 29.93 7.26
C GLN A 36 7.09 28.91 6.30
N GLN A 37 6.46 27.75 6.18
CA GLN A 37 7.01 26.61 5.45
C GLN A 37 5.83 26.04 4.67
N GLN A 38 5.92 26.19 3.35
CA GLN A 38 4.99 25.64 2.36
C GLN A 38 4.52 24.27 2.84
N ALA A 39 3.21 24.08 3.08
CA ALA A 39 2.68 22.85 3.64
C ALA A 39 3.07 21.68 2.73
N THR A 40 4.13 20.95 3.08
CA THR A 40 4.56 19.77 2.36
C THR A 40 3.55 18.68 2.69
N ILE A 41 2.74 18.32 1.70
CA ILE A 41 1.83 17.19 1.81
C ILE A 41 2.68 15.93 2.05
N SER A 42 2.36 15.17 3.09
CA SER A 42 3.07 13.90 3.35
C SER A 42 2.73 12.89 2.25
N ASP A 43 3.67 12.01 1.92
CA ASP A 43 3.45 10.95 0.92
C ASP A 43 2.19 10.13 1.22
N SER A 44 1.91 9.85 2.50
CA SER A 44 0.72 9.10 2.90
C SER A 44 -0.57 9.88 2.64
N ALA A 45 -0.59 11.19 2.87
CA ALA A 45 -1.74 12.02 2.59
C ALA A 45 -1.93 12.17 1.07
N LEU A 46 -0.85 12.33 0.32
CA LEU A 46 -0.87 12.37 -1.13
C LEU A 46 -1.39 11.05 -1.72
N GLU A 47 -0.89 9.91 -1.24
CA GLU A 47 -1.34 8.56 -1.63
C GLU A 47 -2.85 8.40 -1.42
N GLN A 48 -3.37 8.81 -0.26
CA GLN A 48 -4.80 8.77 0.02
C GLN A 48 -5.59 9.68 -0.91
N ASN A 49 -5.13 10.92 -1.12
CA ASN A 49 -5.80 11.88 -1.99
C ASN A 49 -5.87 11.38 -3.44
N ILE A 50 -4.78 10.79 -3.96
CA ILE A 50 -4.76 10.21 -5.31
C ILE A 50 -5.75 9.06 -5.42
N ASN A 51 -5.69 8.09 -4.49
CA ASN A 51 -6.61 6.94 -4.52
C ASN A 51 -8.07 7.37 -4.41
N GLN A 52 -8.37 8.38 -3.59
CA GLN A 52 -9.73 8.93 -3.47
C GLN A 52 -10.17 9.64 -4.74
N SER A 53 -9.30 10.44 -5.37
CA SER A 53 -9.60 11.11 -6.65
C SER A 53 -9.86 10.11 -7.77
N ILE A 54 -9.08 9.02 -7.83
CA ILE A 54 -9.28 7.93 -8.79
C ILE A 54 -10.65 7.26 -8.56
N GLU A 55 -10.96 6.85 -7.32
CA GLU A 55 -12.24 6.19 -7.02
C GLU A 55 -13.44 7.13 -7.24
N ASN A 56 -13.29 8.43 -7.01
CA ASN A 56 -14.35 9.42 -7.26
C ASN A 56 -14.62 9.60 -8.76
N ALA A 57 -13.57 9.69 -9.58
CA ALA A 57 -13.68 9.89 -11.02
C ALA A 57 -14.11 8.60 -11.74
N TYR A 58 -13.55 7.46 -11.32
CA TYR A 58 -13.79 6.14 -11.86
C TYR A 58 -14.13 5.16 -10.73
N PRO A 59 -15.39 5.15 -10.24
CA PRO A 59 -15.77 4.20 -9.20
C PRO A 59 -15.61 2.76 -9.68
N SER A 60 -14.92 1.92 -8.88
CA SER A 60 -14.62 0.52 -9.19
C SER A 60 -15.86 -0.35 -9.41
N SER A 61 -17.00 0.07 -8.84
CA SER A 61 -18.32 -0.55 -9.04
C SER A 61 -18.90 -0.33 -10.45
N ARG A 62 -18.57 0.79 -11.09
CA ARG A 62 -19.06 1.16 -12.43
C ARG A 62 -18.04 0.86 -13.52
N PHE A 63 -16.76 1.01 -13.19
CA PHE A 63 -15.64 0.77 -14.08
C PHE A 63 -14.80 -0.33 -13.45
N PRO A 64 -14.92 -1.60 -13.89
CA PRO A 64 -14.15 -2.69 -13.29
C PRO A 64 -12.64 -2.47 -13.42
N HIS A 65 -12.00 -2.12 -12.31
CA HIS A 65 -10.55 -1.97 -12.22
C HIS A 65 -10.09 -2.26 -10.78
N ARG A 66 -8.80 -2.51 -10.63
CA ARG A 66 -8.13 -2.60 -9.32
C ARG A 66 -6.82 -1.86 -9.42
N ILE A 67 -6.89 -0.53 -9.43
CA ILE A 67 -5.72 0.34 -9.51
C ILE A 67 -5.45 0.88 -8.11
N THR A 68 -4.18 0.99 -7.75
CA THR A 68 -3.75 1.56 -6.49
C THR A 68 -2.56 2.48 -6.75
N ALA A 69 -2.65 3.69 -6.25
CA ALA A 69 -1.54 4.62 -6.20
C ALA A 69 -0.72 4.32 -4.94
N VAL A 70 0.60 4.29 -5.11
CA VAL A 70 1.57 4.20 -4.02
C VAL A 70 2.54 5.36 -4.16
N VAL A 71 2.69 6.16 -3.10
CA VAL A 71 3.64 7.28 -3.11
C VAL A 71 4.86 6.90 -2.28
N TRP A 72 6.05 7.21 -2.79
CA TRP A 72 7.29 7.06 -2.04
C TRP A 72 8.31 8.11 -2.47
N GLU A 73 8.67 8.97 -1.52
CA GLU A 73 9.59 10.08 -1.70
C GLU A 73 9.21 11.00 -2.87
N GLY A 74 7.93 11.40 -2.91
CA GLY A 74 7.37 12.29 -3.93
C GLY A 74 7.12 11.66 -5.31
N ILE A 75 7.49 10.40 -5.52
CA ILE A 75 7.21 9.67 -6.76
C ILE A 75 5.95 8.82 -6.57
N THR A 76 5.00 8.96 -7.48
CA THR A 76 3.74 8.21 -7.51
C THR A 76 3.87 7.03 -8.45
N LEU A 77 3.68 5.83 -7.93
CA LEU A 77 3.59 4.61 -8.71
C LEU A 77 2.10 4.21 -8.83
N LEU A 78 1.58 4.16 -10.05
CA LEU A 78 0.25 3.63 -10.33
C LEU A 78 0.37 2.18 -10.76
N ILE A 79 -0.19 1.27 -9.97
CA ILE A 79 -0.14 -0.19 -10.24
C ILE A 79 -1.53 -0.78 -10.25
N GLY A 80 -1.66 -1.93 -10.89
CA GLY A 80 -2.87 -2.73 -10.85
C GLY A 80 -3.40 -3.07 -12.23
N GLN A 81 -4.71 -3.22 -12.34
CA GLN A 81 -5.35 -3.69 -13.57
C GLN A 81 -6.51 -2.81 -13.99
N ALA A 82 -6.58 -2.53 -15.29
CA ALA A 82 -7.67 -1.84 -15.94
C ALA A 82 -8.23 -2.70 -17.07
N GLN A 83 -9.53 -2.56 -17.36
CA GLN A 83 -10.17 -3.34 -18.42
C GLN A 83 -9.72 -2.92 -19.83
N ASN A 84 -9.40 -1.65 -20.05
CA ASN A 84 -8.97 -1.15 -21.35
C ASN A 84 -7.92 -0.03 -21.18
N GLN A 85 -7.26 0.32 -22.28
CA GLN A 85 -6.20 1.33 -22.28
C GLN A 85 -6.75 2.72 -21.95
N GLU A 86 -7.95 3.05 -22.45
CA GLU A 86 -8.59 4.35 -22.20
C GLU A 86 -8.79 4.61 -20.70
N LEU A 87 -9.26 3.61 -19.95
CA LEU A 87 -9.43 3.72 -18.50
C LEU A 87 -8.08 3.92 -17.81
N ALA A 88 -7.04 3.17 -18.21
CA ALA A 88 -5.71 3.34 -17.65
C ALA A 88 -5.16 4.76 -17.89
N ASP A 89 -5.29 5.28 -19.11
CA ASP A 89 -4.83 6.61 -19.50
C ASP A 89 -5.59 7.71 -18.74
N ASN A 90 -6.90 7.54 -18.59
CA ASN A 90 -7.71 8.50 -17.86
C ASN A 90 -7.42 8.50 -16.35
N VAL A 91 -7.15 7.33 -15.76
CA VAL A 91 -6.73 7.24 -14.35
C VAL A 91 -5.39 7.94 -14.12
N VAL A 92 -4.45 7.85 -15.07
CA VAL A 92 -3.19 8.62 -15.02
C VAL A 92 -3.49 10.11 -15.01
N LYS A 93 -4.34 10.61 -15.92
CA LYS A 93 -4.71 12.05 -15.97
C LYS A 93 -5.36 12.53 -14.66
N VAL A 94 -6.23 11.71 -14.06
CA VAL A 94 -6.85 12.04 -12.78
C VAL A 94 -5.80 12.13 -11.67
N ALA A 95 -4.84 11.22 -11.64
CA ALA A 95 -3.74 11.28 -10.67
C ALA A 95 -2.86 12.52 -10.87
N GLU A 96 -2.57 12.92 -12.11
CA GLU A 96 -1.80 14.14 -12.44
C GLU A 96 -2.47 15.43 -11.96
N GLN A 97 -3.80 15.46 -11.90
CA GLN A 97 -4.57 16.63 -11.47
C GLN A 97 -4.58 16.82 -9.95
N VAL A 98 -4.13 15.84 -9.18
CA VAL A 98 -4.08 15.93 -7.71
C VAL A 98 -2.95 16.87 -7.29
N TYR A 99 -3.30 17.86 -6.48
CA TYR A 99 -2.34 18.83 -5.98
C TYR A 99 -1.21 18.15 -5.17
N GLY A 100 0.03 18.47 -5.51
CA GLY A 100 1.22 17.91 -4.88
C GLY A 100 1.80 16.67 -5.56
N VAL A 101 1.16 16.15 -6.61
CA VAL A 101 1.71 15.05 -7.40
C VAL A 101 2.92 15.52 -8.21
N GLY A 102 4.02 14.77 -8.10
CA GLY A 102 5.25 14.97 -8.88
C GLY A 102 5.33 14.00 -10.06
N LYS A 103 6.40 13.19 -10.08
CA LYS A 103 6.64 12.18 -11.12
C LYS A 103 5.65 11.02 -10.95
N ILE A 104 4.92 10.68 -12.00
CA ILE A 104 4.07 9.48 -12.05
C ILE A 104 4.75 8.40 -12.88
N LEU A 105 4.80 7.20 -12.32
CA LEU A 105 5.24 5.99 -12.99
C LEU A 105 4.02 5.10 -13.21
N ASN A 106 3.57 5.01 -14.46
CA ASN A 106 2.45 4.16 -14.83
C ASN A 106 2.92 2.71 -15.01
N GLN A 107 2.37 1.80 -14.20
CA GLN A 107 2.56 0.35 -14.26
C GLN A 107 1.21 -0.39 -14.27
N ILE A 108 0.13 0.29 -14.65
CA ILE A 108 -1.20 -0.29 -14.80
C ILE A 108 -1.17 -1.31 -15.96
N GLN A 109 -1.73 -2.49 -15.71
CA GLN A 109 -1.85 -3.54 -16.70
C GLN A 109 -3.23 -3.51 -17.33
N VAL A 110 -3.26 -3.41 -18.65
CA VAL A 110 -4.51 -3.54 -19.40
C VAL A 110 -4.81 -5.01 -19.60
N ASN A 111 -5.96 -5.44 -19.11
CA ASN A 111 -6.48 -6.78 -19.30
C ASN A 111 -7.98 -6.69 -19.64
N SER A 112 -8.32 -6.91 -20.90
CA SER A 112 -9.71 -6.88 -21.40
C SER A 112 -10.63 -7.90 -20.74
N GLN A 113 -10.06 -8.96 -20.17
CA GLN A 113 -10.75 -10.01 -19.44
C GLN A 113 -10.67 -9.80 -17.92
N PHE A 114 -10.22 -8.63 -17.46
CA PHE A 114 -10.16 -8.32 -16.03
C PHE A 114 -11.55 -8.46 -15.41
N ASN A 115 -11.65 -9.33 -14.40
CA ASN A 115 -12.84 -9.47 -13.60
C ASN A 115 -12.44 -9.33 -12.12
N PRO A 116 -12.92 -8.29 -11.41
CA PRO A 116 -12.55 -8.04 -10.01
C PRO A 116 -12.99 -9.15 -9.04
N THR A 117 -13.90 -10.06 -9.44
CA THR A 117 -14.35 -11.18 -8.62
C THR A 117 -13.40 -12.39 -8.64
N VAL A 118 -12.49 -12.47 -9.61
CA VAL A 118 -11.53 -13.58 -9.72
C VAL A 118 -10.28 -13.23 -8.91
N SER A 119 -10.31 -13.53 -7.61
CA SER A 119 -9.15 -13.35 -6.74
C SER A 119 -8.16 -14.51 -6.93
N GLY A 120 -7.00 -14.22 -7.53
CA GLY A 120 -5.94 -15.20 -7.74
C GLY A 120 -5.39 -15.77 -6.42
N ASN A 121 -5.20 -17.08 -6.38
CA ASN A 121 -5.03 -17.95 -5.20
C ASN A 121 -3.77 -17.78 -4.33
N VAL A 122 -3.12 -16.61 -4.30
CA VAL A 122 -2.11 -16.28 -3.28
C VAL A 122 -2.31 -14.84 -2.85
N SER A 123 -2.42 -14.61 -1.53
CA SER A 123 -2.52 -13.25 -1.01
C SER A 123 -1.22 -12.51 -1.28
N ASP A 124 -1.30 -11.45 -2.09
CA ASP A 124 -0.20 -10.49 -2.34
C ASP A 124 0.44 -10.01 -1.03
N ALA A 125 -0.33 -9.95 0.07
CA ALA A 125 0.16 -9.59 1.39
C ALA A 125 1.16 -10.62 1.95
N THR A 126 0.92 -11.92 1.72
CA THR A 126 1.84 -12.99 2.12
C THR A 126 3.13 -12.92 1.31
N ILE A 127 3.03 -12.79 -0.02
CA ILE A 127 4.21 -12.60 -0.89
C ILE A 127 5.02 -11.41 -0.41
N THR A 128 4.36 -10.26 -0.22
CA THR A 128 5.01 -9.04 0.27
C THR A 128 5.73 -9.26 1.59
N SER A 129 5.11 -9.95 2.54
CA SER A 129 5.68 -10.20 3.88
C SER A 129 6.89 -11.13 3.80
N VAL A 130 6.82 -12.19 2.99
CA VAL A 130 7.92 -13.14 2.79
C VAL A 130 9.10 -12.46 2.09
N VAL A 131 8.84 -11.74 0.99
CA VAL A 131 9.88 -10.99 0.27
C VAL A 131 10.57 -10.00 1.19
N LYS A 132 9.81 -9.16 1.93
CA LYS A 132 10.37 -8.21 2.89
C LYS A 132 11.25 -8.91 3.93
N SER A 133 10.79 -10.02 4.49
CA SER A 133 11.55 -10.79 5.48
C SER A 133 12.87 -11.30 4.90
N LYS A 134 12.85 -11.84 3.67
CA LYS A 134 14.06 -12.33 3.00
C LYS A 134 15.03 -11.21 2.63
N LEU A 135 14.54 -10.05 2.19
CA LEU A 135 15.40 -8.90 1.93
C LEU A 135 16.13 -8.43 3.20
N VAL A 136 15.46 -8.45 4.36
CA VAL A 136 16.08 -8.11 5.64
C VAL A 136 17.19 -9.10 6.03
N LEU A 137 17.02 -10.38 5.72
CA LEU A 137 18.02 -11.42 5.99
C LEU A 137 19.15 -11.48 4.94
N THR A 138 18.97 -10.82 3.80
CA THR A 138 19.95 -10.84 2.70
C THR A 138 21.06 -9.83 2.98
N ARG A 139 22.29 -10.34 3.14
CA ARG A 139 23.48 -9.49 3.29
C ARG A 139 23.69 -8.61 2.06
N ASN A 140 24.20 -7.41 2.27
CA ASN A 140 24.48 -6.40 1.24
C ASN A 140 23.26 -5.80 0.53
N VAL A 141 22.02 -6.16 0.91
CA VAL A 141 20.81 -5.51 0.43
C VAL A 141 20.26 -4.56 1.50
N PRO A 142 20.23 -3.24 1.27
CA PRO A 142 19.68 -2.30 2.23
C PRO A 142 18.15 -2.32 2.17
N ALA A 143 17.51 -3.29 2.84
CA ALA A 143 16.06 -3.48 2.80
C ALA A 143 15.24 -2.21 3.15
N ARG A 144 15.77 -1.34 4.03
CA ARG A 144 15.12 -0.06 4.40
C ARG A 144 15.09 0.97 3.25
N ARG A 145 15.95 0.80 2.23
CA ARG A 145 16.02 1.67 1.03
C ARG A 145 15.26 1.07 -0.16
N ILE A 146 14.50 0.00 0.06
CA ILE A 146 13.71 -0.68 -0.97
C ILE A 146 12.29 -0.85 -0.43
N LYS A 147 11.32 -0.11 -0.99
CA LYS A 147 9.89 -0.32 -0.71
C LYS A 147 9.40 -1.47 -1.59
N VAL A 148 8.88 -2.51 -0.96
CA VAL A 148 8.32 -3.70 -1.63
C VAL A 148 6.80 -3.60 -1.62
N ILE A 149 6.19 -3.67 -2.80
CA ILE A 149 4.75 -3.74 -3.01
C ILE A 149 4.46 -4.92 -3.93
N THR A 150 3.42 -5.71 -3.63
CA THR A 150 3.00 -6.81 -4.51
C THR A 150 1.56 -6.60 -4.94
N GLN A 151 1.27 -6.81 -6.21
CA GLN A 151 -0.09 -6.82 -6.72
C GLN A 151 -0.25 -7.86 -7.82
N ASN A 152 -1.25 -8.73 -7.69
CA ASN A 152 -1.54 -9.83 -8.62
C ASN A 152 -0.33 -10.76 -8.86
N GLY A 153 0.47 -11.00 -7.82
CA GLY A 153 1.70 -11.79 -7.89
C GLY A 153 2.89 -11.07 -8.54
N ILE A 154 2.78 -9.79 -8.85
CA ILE A 154 3.88 -8.99 -9.41
C ILE A 154 4.48 -8.14 -8.31
N VAL A 155 5.78 -8.27 -8.10
CA VAL A 155 6.52 -7.56 -7.06
C VAL A 155 7.15 -6.30 -7.65
N TYR A 156 6.76 -5.14 -7.14
CA TYR A 156 7.33 -3.85 -7.45
C TYR A 156 8.35 -3.49 -6.37
N LEU A 157 9.60 -3.32 -6.79
CA LEU A 157 10.72 -2.91 -5.94
C LEU A 157 11.03 -1.45 -6.22
N LEU A 158 10.48 -0.54 -5.42
CA LEU A 158 10.86 0.86 -5.49
C LEU A 158 12.17 1.02 -4.71
N SER A 159 13.25 1.38 -5.39
CA SER A 159 14.59 1.34 -4.83
C SER A 159 15.30 2.69 -4.92
N LYS A 160 15.96 3.05 -3.82
CA LYS A 160 17.04 4.05 -3.78
C LYS A 160 18.41 3.40 -3.62
N ALA A 161 18.48 2.07 -3.56
CA ALA A 161 19.74 1.35 -3.48
C ALA A 161 20.50 1.41 -4.82
N THR A 162 21.76 0.98 -4.82
CA THR A 162 22.50 0.84 -6.08
C THR A 162 21.84 -0.20 -6.98
N LEU A 163 22.11 -0.14 -8.29
CA LEU A 163 21.56 -1.11 -9.25
C LEU A 163 21.91 -2.55 -8.84
N ALA A 164 23.18 -2.84 -8.54
CA ALA A 164 23.62 -4.17 -8.12
C ALA A 164 22.90 -4.70 -6.87
N GLN A 165 22.63 -3.83 -5.89
CA GLN A 165 21.87 -4.20 -4.69
C GLN A 165 20.40 -4.47 -5.01
N THR A 166 19.82 -3.65 -5.89
CA THR A 166 18.42 -3.78 -6.31
C THR A 166 18.20 -5.03 -7.16
N GLU A 167 19.12 -5.36 -8.05
CA GLU A 167 19.12 -6.62 -8.81
C GLU A 167 19.23 -7.84 -7.88
N THR A 168 20.04 -7.73 -6.82
CA THR A 168 20.11 -8.78 -5.80
C THR A 168 18.77 -8.95 -5.09
N ALA A 169 18.13 -7.84 -4.71
CA ALA A 169 16.79 -7.86 -4.13
C ALA A 169 15.75 -8.45 -5.10
N ALA A 170 15.84 -8.13 -6.39
CA ALA A 170 14.97 -8.66 -7.43
C ALA A 170 15.13 -10.17 -7.60
N ARG A 171 16.35 -10.69 -7.60
CA ARG A 171 16.62 -12.14 -7.62
C ARG A 171 16.03 -12.85 -6.40
N VAL A 172 16.16 -12.25 -5.21
CA VAL A 172 15.56 -12.80 -3.98
C VAL A 172 14.03 -12.82 -4.09
N ALA A 173 13.41 -11.73 -4.55
CA ALA A 173 11.97 -11.67 -4.73
C ALA A 173 11.47 -12.68 -5.78
N ALA A 174 12.16 -12.82 -6.91
CA ALA A 174 11.79 -13.71 -7.99
C ALA A 174 11.86 -15.21 -7.62
N ALA A 175 12.67 -15.56 -6.60
CA ALA A 175 12.76 -16.92 -6.09
C ALA A 175 11.58 -17.33 -5.19
N GLU A 176 10.68 -16.40 -4.84
CA GLU A 176 9.55 -16.70 -3.98
C GLU A 176 8.39 -17.36 -4.71
N ASN A 177 7.78 -18.34 -4.04
CA ASN A 177 6.59 -19.01 -4.54
C ASN A 177 5.43 -18.02 -4.70
N GLY A 178 4.78 -18.08 -5.86
CA GLY A 178 3.64 -17.21 -6.19
C GLY A 178 4.03 -15.88 -6.83
N VAL A 179 5.32 -15.55 -6.92
CA VAL A 179 5.79 -14.41 -7.71
C VAL A 179 5.74 -14.76 -9.20
N LYS A 180 5.03 -13.94 -9.97
CA LYS A 180 4.88 -14.07 -11.43
C LYS A 180 5.90 -13.23 -12.19
N ASP A 181 6.20 -12.04 -11.67
CA ASP A 181 7.09 -11.06 -12.28
C ASP A 181 7.67 -10.13 -11.20
N VAL A 182 8.83 -9.54 -11.46
CA VAL A 182 9.48 -8.57 -10.57
C VAL A 182 9.88 -7.34 -11.38
N ARG A 183 9.36 -6.17 -10.97
CA ARG A 183 9.62 -4.89 -11.62
C ARG A 183 10.43 -3.99 -10.70
N ILE A 184 11.61 -3.61 -11.18
CA ILE A 184 12.46 -2.63 -10.50
C ILE A 184 11.98 -1.24 -10.90
N VAL A 185 11.69 -0.43 -9.90
CA VAL A 185 11.30 0.96 -10.05
C VAL A 185 12.37 1.81 -9.40
N THR A 186 13.28 2.35 -10.20
CA THR A 186 14.36 3.22 -9.71
C THR A 186 13.79 4.60 -9.42
N LEU A 187 14.07 5.11 -8.22
CA LEU A 187 13.79 6.50 -7.86
C LEU A 187 15.09 7.30 -8.02
N ASP A 188 15.30 7.81 -9.23
CA ASP A 188 16.41 8.66 -9.65
C ASP A 188 16.10 10.15 -9.52
#